data_AF-F6B793-F1
#
_entry.id   AF-F6B793-F1
#
_cell.length_a   1.000
_cell.length_b   1.000
_cell.length_c   1.000
_cell.angle_alpha   90.00
_cell.angle_beta   90.00
_cell.angle_gamma   90.00
#
_symmetry.space_group_name_H-M   'P 1'
#
loop_
_entity.id
_entity.type
_entity.pdbx_description
1 polymer ?
#
loop_
_entity_poly.entity_id
_entity_poly.type
_entity_poly.pdbx_seq_one_letter_code
_entity_poly.pdbx_strand_id
1 'polypeptide(L)'
;MQRLPEQDIYVYEMPGEEVHKILVGDMDGKRLKAFAKKETATGEIVFKVIAEDAHHKTEVLTEGRGTAADFDREVNRLGEELLKPLGEAWREVQPKYLSHFNPKHPCPKH
;
A
#
# COMPACT_ATOMS: atom_id res chain seq x y z
N MET A 1 -7.97 15.18 -15.42
CA MET A 1 -7.38 14.59 -14.21
C MET A 1 -5.88 14.59 -14.37
N GLN A 2 -5.14 15.18 -13.43
CA GLN A 2 -3.67 15.17 -13.48
C GLN A 2 -3.16 13.99 -12.66
N ARG A 3 -2.62 12.99 -13.36
CA ARG A 3 -2.05 11.80 -12.72
C ARG A 3 -0.70 12.15 -12.10
N LEU A 4 -0.47 11.75 -10.86
CA LEU A 4 0.85 11.85 -10.24
C LEU A 4 1.84 10.94 -11.00
N PRO A 5 3.13 11.31 -11.11
CA PRO A 5 4.13 10.47 -11.77
C PRO A 5 4.16 9.08 -11.14
N GLU A 6 4.46 8.05 -11.94
CA GLU A 6 4.60 6.69 -11.42
C GLU A 6 5.70 6.66 -10.35
N GLN A 7 5.41 6.05 -9.21
CA GLN A 7 6.33 5.98 -8.08
C GLN A 7 6.69 4.52 -7.86
N ASP A 8 7.98 4.25 -7.87
CA ASP A 8 8.50 3.00 -7.37
C ASP A 8 8.13 2.84 -5.89
N ILE A 9 7.58 1.67 -5.55
CA ILE A 9 7.29 1.33 -4.17
C ILE A 9 8.43 0.48 -3.64
N TYR A 10 9.13 1.03 -2.66
CA TYR A 10 10.21 0.37 -1.99
C TYR A 10 9.74 -0.29 -0.71
N VAL A 11 10.09 -1.56 -0.51
CA VAL A 11 9.71 -2.32 0.69
C VAL A 11 10.96 -2.96 1.29
N TYR A 12 11.04 -2.92 2.62
CA TYR A 12 12.02 -3.69 3.37
C TYR A 12 11.50 -5.12 3.60
N GLU A 13 12.36 -6.10 3.34
CA GLU A 13 12.09 -7.48 3.74
C GLU A 13 12.32 -7.61 5.26
N MET A 14 11.24 -7.89 5.98
CA MET A 14 11.24 -8.07 7.42
C MET A 14 11.17 -9.56 7.76
N PRO A 15 12.02 -10.09 8.66
CA PRO A 15 11.92 -11.48 9.09
C PRO A 15 10.53 -11.78 9.67
N GLY A 16 9.87 -12.82 9.18
CA GLY A 16 8.54 -13.21 9.65
C GLY A 16 7.37 -12.51 8.95
N GLU A 17 7.63 -11.66 7.96
CA GLU A 17 6.62 -11.00 7.14
C GLU A 17 6.88 -11.24 5.66
N GLU A 18 5.81 -11.47 4.90
CA GLU A 18 5.84 -11.53 3.43
C GLU A 18 4.92 -10.45 2.87
N VAL A 19 5.30 -9.84 1.74
CA VAL A 19 4.39 -8.92 1.04
C VAL A 19 3.25 -9.75 0.47
N HIS A 20 2.02 -9.41 0.85
CA HIS A 20 0.82 -10.07 0.31
C HIS A 20 0.35 -9.39 -0.96
N LYS A 21 0.12 -8.07 -0.92
CA LYS A 21 -0.33 -7.29 -2.08
C LYS A 21 -0.01 -5.82 -1.89
N ILE A 22 0.30 -5.13 -2.98
CA ILE A 22 0.43 -3.67 -3.00
C ILE A 22 -0.40 -3.15 -4.16
N LEU A 23 -1.32 -2.22 -3.86
CA LEU A 23 -2.21 -1.62 -4.84
C LEU A 23 -2.06 -0.10 -4.84
N VAL A 24 -2.17 0.49 -6.02
CA VAL A 24 -2.20 1.94 -6.19
C VAL A 24 -3.43 2.35 -6.98
N GLY A 25 -4.05 3.45 -6.58
CA GLY A 25 -5.17 4.07 -7.30
C GLY A 25 -4.91 5.57 -7.43
N ASP A 26 -5.18 6.15 -8.58
CA ASP A 26 -5.02 7.59 -8.78
C ASP A 26 -6.33 8.30 -8.43
N MET A 27 -6.23 9.41 -7.68
CA MET A 27 -7.32 10.32 -7.37
C MET A 27 -6.94 11.73 -7.83
N ASP A 28 -7.91 12.64 -7.87
CA ASP A 28 -7.61 14.04 -8.18
C ASP A 28 -6.73 14.66 -7.08
N GLY A 29 -5.47 14.94 -7.43
CA GLY A 29 -4.47 15.52 -6.52
C GLY A 29 -3.91 14.60 -5.44
N LYS A 30 -4.35 13.34 -5.37
CA LYS A 30 -3.87 12.32 -4.41
C LYS A 30 -3.63 10.98 -5.09
N ARG A 31 -2.84 10.11 -4.46
CA ARG A 31 -2.70 8.70 -4.81
C ARG A 31 -3.07 7.84 -3.63
N LEU A 32 -3.96 6.90 -3.84
CA LEU A 32 -4.23 5.83 -2.91
C LEU A 32 -3.13 4.78 -2.99
N LYS A 33 -2.70 4.28 -1.84
CA LYS A 33 -1.77 3.17 -1.72
C LYS A 33 -2.31 2.20 -0.68
N ALA A 34 -2.61 0.98 -1.09
CA ALA A 34 -2.97 -0.11 -0.18
C ALA A 34 -1.79 -1.07 -0.06
N PHE A 35 -1.38 -1.32 1.17
CA PHE A 35 -0.29 -2.22 1.50
C PHE A 35 -0.82 -3.33 2.39
N ALA A 36 -0.61 -4.58 1.98
CA ALA A 36 -0.91 -5.75 2.77
C ALA A 36 0.33 -6.63 2.91
N LYS A 37 0.58 -7.08 4.14
CA LYS A 37 1.61 -8.04 4.49
C LYS A 37 0.98 -9.26 5.14
N LYS A 38 1.59 -10.41 4.95
CA LYS A 38 1.23 -11.66 5.61
C LYS A 38 2.26 -11.95 6.71
N GLU A 39 1.80 -12.12 7.93
CA GLU A 39 2.63 -12.62 9.02
C GLU A 39 2.85 -14.13 8.82
N THR A 40 4.10 -14.59 8.70
CA THR A 40 4.39 -15.98 8.32
C THR A 40 4.09 -16.98 9.44
N ALA A 41 4.10 -16.53 10.70
CA ALA A 41 3.84 -17.37 11.86
C ALA A 41 2.36 -17.74 12.01
N THR A 42 1.46 -16.80 11.71
CA THR A 42 0.01 -16.94 11.90
C THR A 42 -0.76 -17.08 10.59
N GLY A 43 -0.17 -16.62 9.48
CA GLY A 43 -0.83 -16.47 8.20
C GLY A 43 -1.77 -15.26 8.12
N GLU A 44 -1.83 -14.44 9.17
CA GLU A 44 -2.69 -13.25 9.24
C GLU A 44 -2.23 -12.17 8.27
N ILE A 45 -3.19 -11.47 7.66
CA ILE A 45 -2.94 -10.28 6.85
C ILE A 45 -3.02 -9.04 7.73
N VAL A 46 -1.95 -8.26 7.72
CA VAL A 46 -1.90 -6.91 8.28
C VAL A 46 -1.88 -5.92 7.12
N PHE A 47 -2.81 -4.97 7.10
CA PHE A 47 -2.93 -4.03 6.00
C PHE A 47 -3.14 -2.58 6.43
N LYS A 48 -2.81 -1.68 5.53
CA LYS A 48 -2.99 -0.24 5.65
C LYS A 48 -3.26 0.37 4.28
N VAL A 49 -4.27 1.23 4.21
CA VAL A 49 -4.57 2.03 3.02
C VAL A 49 -4.42 3.51 3.35
N ILE A 50 -3.63 4.19 2.56
CA ILE A 50 -3.35 5.63 2.71
C ILE A 50 -3.71 6.39 1.45
N ALA A 51 -4.03 7.67 1.60
CA ALA A 51 -4.02 8.65 0.54
C ALA A 51 -2.81 9.57 0.71
N GLU A 52 -2.00 9.72 -0.34
CA GLU A 52 -0.82 10.58 -0.35
C GLU A 52 -1.00 11.70 -1.40
N ASP A 53 -0.78 12.95 -1.02
CA ASP A 53 -0.82 14.08 -1.95
C ASP A 53 0.55 14.36 -2.61
N ALA A 54 0.59 15.34 -3.51
CA ALA A 54 1.81 15.77 -4.20
C ALA A 54 2.92 16.31 -3.28
N HIS A 55 2.61 16.65 -2.04
CA HIS A 55 3.55 17.15 -1.03
C HIS A 55 3.96 16.05 -0.04
N HIS A 56 3.68 14.77 -0.36
CA HIS A 56 3.93 13.61 0.50
C HIS A 56 3.17 13.64 1.83
N LYS A 57 2.08 14.42 1.92
CA LYS A 57 1.21 14.37 3.09
C LYS A 57 0.33 13.13 2.98
N THR A 58 0.45 12.26 3.99
CA THR A 58 -0.29 11.01 4.06
C THR A 58 -1.49 11.11 5.00
N GLU A 59 -2.60 10.52 4.59
CA GLU A 59 -3.81 10.35 5.37
C GLU A 59 -4.13 8.85 5.41
N VAL A 60 -4.31 8.29 6.60
CA VAL A 60 -4.71 6.88 6.74
C VAL A 60 -6.22 6.79 6.54
N LEU A 61 -6.64 6.03 5.53
CA LEU A 61 -8.06 5.79 5.24
C LEU A 61 -8.60 4.60 6.03
N THR A 62 -7.79 3.54 6.13
CA THR A 62 -8.11 2.35 6.93
C THR A 62 -6.83 1.58 7.25
N GLU A 63 -6.84 0.87 8.37
CA GLU A 63 -5.82 -0.11 8.74
C GLU A 63 -6.47 -1.24 9.52
N GLY A 64 -5.91 -2.44 9.42
CA GLY A 64 -6.55 -3.61 10.02
C GLY A 64 -5.68 -4.85 10.01
N ARG A 65 -6.20 -5.88 10.68
CA ARG A 65 -5.64 -7.24 10.72
C ARG A 65 -6.76 -8.24 10.50
N GLY A 66 -6.48 -9.33 9.79
CA GLY A 66 -7.47 -10.37 9.54
C GLY A 66 -7.09 -11.25 8.36
N THR A 67 -8.08 -11.66 7.57
CA THR A 67 -7.87 -12.53 6.41
C THR A 67 -7.57 -11.76 5.13
N ALA A 68 -7.07 -12.44 4.10
CA ALA A 68 -6.96 -11.86 2.77
C ALA A 68 -8.32 -11.36 2.22
N ALA A 69 -9.41 -12.05 2.58
CA ALA A 69 -10.76 -11.64 2.19
C ALA A 69 -11.19 -10.35 2.88
N ASP A 70 -10.79 -10.11 4.13
CA ASP A 70 -11.06 -8.84 4.81
C ASP A 70 -10.33 -7.68 4.14
N PHE A 71 -9.07 -7.90 3.75
CA PHE A 71 -8.31 -6.93 2.98
C PHE A 71 -8.94 -6.63 1.62
N ASP A 72 -9.28 -7.65 0.83
CA ASP A 72 -9.90 -7.48 -0.48
C ASP A 72 -11.27 -6.79 -0.35
N ARG A 73 -12.03 -7.04 0.71
CA ARG A 73 -13.29 -6.33 1.00
C ARG A 73 -13.06 -4.84 1.20
N GLU A 74 -12.09 -4.44 2.02
CA GLU A 74 -11.81 -3.02 2.27
C GLU A 74 -11.28 -2.31 1.02
N VAL A 75 -10.40 -2.94 0.26
CA VAL A 75 -9.88 -2.40 -1.00
C VAL A 75 -11.02 -2.22 -2.01
N ASN A 76 -11.90 -3.21 -2.17
CA ASN A 76 -13.03 -3.11 -3.09
C ASN A 76 -13.99 -2.01 -2.68
N ARG A 77 -14.30 -1.90 -1.38
CA ARG A 77 -15.14 -0.82 -0.84
C ARG A 77 -14.55 0.56 -1.19
N LEU A 78 -13.27 0.77 -0.92
CA LEU A 78 -12.60 2.04 -1.24
C LEU A 78 -12.47 2.29 -2.75
N GLY A 79 -12.29 1.23 -3.55
CA GLY A 79 -12.26 1.32 -5.01
C GLY A 79 -13.60 1.81 -5.58
N GLU A 80 -14.71 1.26 -5.07
CA GLU A 80 -16.07 1.67 -5.44
C GLU A 80 -16.39 3.11 -4.98
N GLU A 81 -15.97 3.49 -3.77
CA GLU A 81 -16.25 4.81 -3.19
C GLU A 81 -15.39 5.94 -3.79
N LEU A 82 -14.09 5.69 -4.04
CA LEU A 82 -13.11 6.75 -4.31
C LEU A 82 -12.53 6.73 -5.73
N LEU A 83 -12.38 5.56 -6.35
CA LEU A 83 -11.71 5.43 -7.65
C LEU A 83 -12.72 5.35 -8.81
N LYS A 84 -13.77 4.54 -8.64
CA LYS A 84 -14.79 4.33 -9.68
C LYS A 84 -15.52 5.61 -10.11
N PRO A 85 -15.89 6.55 -9.22
CA PRO A 85 -16.50 7.83 -9.63
C PRO A 85 -15.57 8.69 -10.50
N LEU A 86 -14.27 8.42 -10.44
CA LEU A 86 -13.24 9.09 -11.20
C LEU A 86 -12.88 8.34 -12.49
N GLY A 87 -13.46 7.16 -12.73
CA GLY A 87 -13.10 6.28 -13.85
C GLY A 87 -11.75 5.57 -13.66
N GLU A 88 -11.25 5.56 -12.43
CA GLU A 88 -9.98 4.94 -12.05
C GLU A 88 -10.22 3.58 -11.38
N ALA A 89 -9.16 2.77 -11.30
CA ALA A 89 -9.19 1.47 -10.66
C ALA A 89 -7.88 1.19 -9.92
N TRP A 90 -7.93 0.25 -8.98
CA TRP A 90 -6.73 -0.28 -8.34
C TRP A 90 -5.82 -0.96 -9.37
N ARG A 91 -4.53 -0.71 -9.24
CA ARG A 91 -3.48 -1.34 -10.03
C ARG A 91 -2.51 -2.01 -9.07
N GLU A 92 -2.29 -3.31 -9.27
CA GLU A 92 -1.28 -4.02 -8.51
C GLU A 92 0.11 -3.61 -8.98
N VAL A 93 1.00 -3.39 -8.01
CA VAL A 93 2.39 -3.00 -8.27
C VAL A 93 3.32 -3.94 -7.53
N GLN A 94 4.39 -4.32 -8.22
CA GLN A 94 5.43 -5.15 -7.63
C GLN A 94 6.39 -4.27 -6.81
N PRO A 95 6.70 -4.64 -5.55
CA PRO A 95 7.67 -3.90 -4.76
C PRO A 95 9.08 -4.03 -5.32
N LYS A 96 9.87 -2.96 -5.15
CA LYS A 96 11.33 -3.03 -5.26
C LYS A 96 11.90 -3.25 -3.85
N TYR A 97 12.50 -4.41 -3.62
CA TYR A 97 13.13 -4.73 -2.35
C TYR A 97 14.45 -3.98 -2.19
N LEU A 98 14.63 -3.24 -1.10
CA LEU A 98 15.81 -2.39 -0.86
C LEU A 98 17.04 -3.15 -0.31
N SER A 99 16.96 -4.48 -0.13
CA SER A 99 17.80 -5.37 0.68
C SER A 99 17.26 -5.63 2.10
N HIS A 100 17.72 -6.72 2.74
CA HIS A 100 17.26 -7.15 4.07
C HIS A 100 17.32 -6.00 5.08
N PHE A 101 16.25 -5.78 5.83
CA PHE A 101 16.22 -4.76 6.87
C PHE A 101 17.34 -5.02 7.89
N ASN A 102 18.32 -4.12 7.97
CA ASN A 102 19.29 -4.12 9.04
C ASN A 102 18.78 -3.20 10.16
N PRO A 103 18.30 -3.73 11.29
CA PRO A 103 17.79 -2.90 12.39
C PRO A 103 18.84 -1.96 13.00
N LYS A 104 20.14 -2.13 12.68
CA LYS A 104 21.22 -1.23 13.09
C LYS A 104 21.40 -0.01 12.18
N HIS A 105 20.79 0.02 11.00
CA HIS A 105 20.87 1.12 10.04
C HIS A 105 19.49 1.40 9.42
N PRO A 106 18.56 2.03 10.16
CA PRO A 106 17.16 2.11 9.77
C PRO A 106 16.85 2.95 8.52
N CYS A 107 17.77 3.79 8.01
CA CYS A 107 17.60 4.51 6.74
C CYS A 107 18.96 4.83 6.09
N PRO A 108 19.11 4.70 4.75
CA PRO A 108 20.10 5.48 4.01
C PRO A 108 19.61 6.93 3.97
N LYS A 109 20.45 7.87 4.42
CA LYS A 109 20.26 9.29 4.15
C LYS A 109 20.57 9.51 2.66
N HIS A 110 19.56 9.72 1.84
CA HIS A 110 19.70 10.41 0.57
C HIS A 110 18.89 11.70 0.62
#